data_AF-A0A5N7WNS1-F1
#
_entry.id   AF-A0A5N7WNS1-F1
#
_cell.length_a   1.000
_cell.length_b   1.000
_cell.length_c   1.000
_cell.angle_alpha   90.00
_cell.angle_beta   90.00
_cell.angle_gamma   90.00
#
_symmetry.space_group_name_H-M   'P 1'
#
loop_
_entity.id
_entity.type
_entity.pdbx_description
1 polymer ?
#
loop_
_entity_poly.entity_id
_entity_poly.type
_entity_poly.pdbx_seq_one_letter_code
_entity_poly.pdbx_strand_id
1 'polypeptide(L)'
;MPRNVKFSGHISQASAGDFYYFGDSPHTVHEWAVQRDFQKATGITCRRDAREWLTDLMQVHGFTGRELGNAWRFGSIGWDKRTNEPRVKISRAEPYFAWFCIAIVTLYFAAVASVLVIGPASEHKFAVPILNATGLMYLGVIVLLRKALMEPRAVALRIKGAVAVTANDSLQDVEKGNL
;
A
#
# COMPACT_ATOMS: atom_id res chain seq x y z
N MET A 1 21.45 -6.90 13.24
CA MET A 1 22.54 -5.91 13.39
C MET A 1 22.11 -4.61 12.70
N PRO A 2 21.73 -3.56 13.44
CA PRO A 2 21.36 -2.28 12.83
C PRO A 2 22.62 -1.49 12.44
N ARG A 3 22.65 -0.98 11.20
CA ARG A 3 23.68 -0.04 10.71
C ARG A 3 23.36 1.37 11.18
N ASN A 4 24.21 1.90 12.06
CA ASN A 4 24.23 3.31 12.44
C ASN A 4 24.81 4.13 11.27
N VAL A 5 24.00 4.96 10.62
CA VAL A 5 24.46 5.91 9.60
C VAL A 5 24.63 7.27 10.28
N LYS A 6 25.88 7.65 10.56
CA LYS A 6 26.24 9.01 11.00
C LYS A 6 26.15 9.96 9.79
N PHE A 7 25.17 10.85 9.79
CA PHE A 7 25.16 12.01 8.89
C PHE A 7 26.07 13.10 9.48
N SER A 8 27.23 13.30 8.86
CA SER A 8 28.11 14.44 9.12
C SER A 8 27.80 15.52 8.10
N GLY A 9 26.90 16.45 8.45
CA GLY A 9 26.62 17.63 7.65
C GLY A 9 27.59 18.75 8.03
N HIS A 10 28.40 19.19 7.06
CA HIS A 10 29.15 20.43 7.15
C HIS A 10 28.17 21.61 7.24
N ILE A 11 28.20 22.36 8.35
CA ILE A 11 27.51 23.64 8.47
C ILE A 11 28.41 24.68 7.79
N SER A 12 28.10 25.01 6.55
CA SER A 12 28.65 26.20 5.89
C SER A 12 27.99 27.43 6.50
N GLN A 13 28.68 28.13 7.39
CA GLN A 13 28.34 29.50 7.79
C GLN A 13 28.56 30.42 6.57
N ALA A 14 27.48 30.74 5.86
CA ALA A 14 27.48 31.79 4.86
C ALA A 14 27.16 33.13 5.51
N SER A 15 28.03 34.08 5.19
CA SER A 15 28.11 35.48 5.60
C SER A 15 26.80 36.25 5.52
N ALA A 16 26.65 37.18 6.47
CA ALA A 16 25.63 38.23 6.51
C ALA A 16 25.62 39.05 5.22
N GLY A 17 24.67 38.76 4.34
CA GLY A 17 24.14 39.69 3.37
C GLY A 17 22.68 39.89 3.73
N ASP A 18 22.21 41.14 3.68
CA ASP A 18 20.83 41.54 3.94
C ASP A 18 19.84 40.68 3.15
N PHE A 19 19.37 39.61 3.79
CA PHE A 19 18.18 38.90 3.36
C PHE A 19 17.01 39.78 3.75
N TYR A 20 16.44 40.43 2.73
CA TYR A 20 15.08 40.91 2.77
C TYR A 20 14.21 39.75 3.29
N TYR A 21 13.82 39.83 4.56
CA TYR A 21 12.63 39.14 5.04
C TYR A 21 11.47 39.74 4.24
N PHE A 22 11.21 39.19 3.06
CA PHE A 22 9.84 39.13 2.59
C PHE A 22 9.11 38.45 3.74
N GLY A 23 8.34 39.25 4.49
CA GLY A 23 7.40 38.71 5.44
C GLY A 23 6.62 37.64 4.68
N ASP A 24 6.72 36.39 5.14
CA ASP A 24 5.82 35.33 4.75
C ASP A 24 4.41 35.83 5.09
N SER A 25 3.81 36.58 4.17
CA SER A 25 2.37 36.56 3.98
C SER A 25 1.99 35.10 4.04
N PRO A 26 0.99 34.66 4.85
CA PRO A 26 0.66 33.25 4.97
C PRO A 26 0.40 32.73 3.57
N HIS A 27 1.42 32.11 2.97
CA HIS A 27 1.42 31.77 1.57
C HIS A 27 0.34 30.72 1.48
N THR A 28 -0.78 31.09 0.88
CA THR A 28 -1.85 30.17 0.51
C THR A 28 -1.20 29.18 -0.43
N VAL A 29 -0.67 28.10 0.13
CA VAL A 29 -0.02 27.03 -0.62
C VAL A 29 -1.06 26.62 -1.65
N HIS A 30 -0.75 26.89 -2.91
CA HIS A 30 -1.74 26.66 -3.94
C HIS A 30 -2.11 25.18 -3.94
N GLU A 31 -3.42 24.92 -4.00
CA GLU A 31 -4.01 23.57 -3.94
C GLU A 31 -3.37 22.59 -4.93
N TRP A 32 -2.96 23.07 -6.11
CA TRP A 32 -2.28 22.27 -7.12
C TRP A 32 -0.89 21.78 -6.67
N ALA A 33 -0.16 22.55 -5.85
CA ALA A 33 1.15 22.19 -5.33
C ALA A 33 1.01 21.08 -4.29
N VAL A 34 0.03 21.20 -3.38
CA VAL A 34 -0.31 20.17 -2.39
C VAL A 34 -0.73 18.87 -3.09
N GLN A 35 -1.55 18.96 -4.13
CA GLN A 35 -1.96 17.79 -4.90
C GLN A 35 -0.79 17.10 -5.59
N ARG A 36 0.14 17.88 -6.16
CA ARG A 36 1.35 17.36 -6.82
C ARG A 36 2.25 16.64 -5.84
N ASP A 37 2.47 17.20 -4.66
CA ASP A 37 3.33 16.61 -3.64
C ASP A 37 2.68 15.34 -3.06
N PHE A 38 1.37 15.36 -2.86
CA PHE A 38 0.61 14.17 -2.47
C PHE A 38 0.67 13.06 -3.54
N GLN A 39 0.50 13.41 -4.83
CA GLN A 39 0.62 12.46 -5.93
C GLN A 39 2.04 11.89 -6.03
N LYS A 40 3.07 12.69 -5.77
CA LYS A 40 4.46 12.22 -5.75
C LYS A 40 4.71 11.23 -4.60
N ALA A 41 4.10 11.47 -3.44
CA ALA A 41 4.27 10.61 -2.26
C ALA A 41 3.45 9.30 -2.35
N THR A 42 2.22 9.36 -2.87
CA THR A 42 1.26 8.25 -2.82
C THR A 42 1.00 7.59 -4.17
N GLY A 43 1.26 8.29 -5.28
CA GLY A 43 0.87 7.88 -6.63
C GLY A 43 -0.63 8.05 -6.91
N ILE A 44 -1.39 8.73 -6.04
CA ILE A 44 -2.84 8.88 -6.15
C ILE A 44 -3.21 10.26 -6.70
N THR A 45 -4.04 10.30 -7.74
CA THR A 45 -4.72 11.51 -8.21
C THR A 45 -6.17 11.47 -7.74
N CYS A 46 -6.55 12.37 -6.83
CA CYS A 46 -7.88 12.39 -6.21
C CYS A 46 -8.37 13.83 -5.95
N ARG A 47 -9.62 13.97 -5.52
CA ARG A 47 -10.19 15.27 -5.10
C ARG A 47 -9.63 15.68 -3.74
N ARG A 48 -9.77 16.97 -3.41
CA ARG A 48 -9.34 17.55 -2.12
C ARG A 48 -9.85 16.76 -0.91
N ASP A 49 -11.15 16.49 -0.82
CA ASP A 49 -11.75 15.78 0.32
C ASP A 49 -11.16 14.38 0.50
N ALA A 50 -10.95 13.65 -0.60
CA ALA A 50 -10.31 12.34 -0.59
C ALA A 50 -8.84 12.42 -0.14
N ARG A 51 -8.12 13.47 -0.55
CA ARG A 51 -6.74 13.72 -0.13
C ARG A 51 -6.67 14.02 1.36
N GLU A 52 -7.55 14.87 1.87
CA GLU A 52 -7.61 15.22 3.29
C GLU A 52 -7.88 13.97 4.14
N TRP A 53 -8.87 13.16 3.74
CA TRP A 53 -9.13 11.86 4.38
C TRP A 53 -7.94 10.91 4.34
N LEU A 54 -7.26 10.77 3.19
CA LEU A 54 -6.07 9.93 3.09
C LEU A 54 -4.89 10.47 3.91
N THR A 55 -4.75 11.80 4.01
CA THR A 55 -3.71 12.45 4.81
C THR A 55 -3.94 12.23 6.30
N ASP A 56 -5.20 12.32 6.74
CA ASP A 56 -5.61 11.98 8.11
C ASP A 56 -5.26 10.53 8.45
N LEU A 57 -5.57 9.58 7.56
CA LEU A 57 -5.16 8.19 7.73
C LEU A 57 -3.63 8.03 7.88
N MET A 58 -2.83 8.79 7.12
CA MET A 58 -1.37 8.76 7.26
C MET A 58 -0.89 9.32 8.60
N GLN A 59 -1.48 10.44 9.04
CA GLN A 59 -1.05 11.15 10.25
C GLN A 59 -1.50 10.45 11.53
N VAL A 60 -2.78 10.04 11.60
CA VAL A 60 -3.39 9.47 12.81
C VAL A 60 -3.08 7.98 12.96
N HIS A 61 -3.17 7.22 11.85
CA HIS A 61 -3.07 5.76 11.90
C HIS A 61 -1.74 5.22 11.35
N GLY A 62 -0.81 6.09 10.95
CA GLY A 62 0.54 5.72 10.52
C GLY A 62 0.58 4.92 9.22
N PHE A 63 -0.42 5.06 8.34
CA PHE A 63 -0.39 4.44 7.03
C PHE A 63 0.71 5.06 6.16
N THR A 64 1.43 4.22 5.43
CA THR A 64 2.40 4.71 4.45
C THR A 64 1.70 5.10 3.15
N GLY A 65 2.22 6.14 2.47
CA GLY A 65 1.69 6.56 1.18
C GLY A 65 1.68 5.44 0.13
N ARG A 66 2.63 4.50 0.22
CA ARG A 66 2.72 3.32 -0.65
C ARG A 66 1.62 2.29 -0.39
N GLU A 67 1.26 2.05 0.88
CA GLU A 67 0.14 1.15 1.24
C GLU A 67 -1.18 1.71 0.72
N LEU A 68 -1.42 3.02 0.93
CA LEU A 68 -2.61 3.70 0.43
C LEU A 68 -2.65 3.73 -1.10
N GLY A 69 -1.52 4.03 -1.75
CA GLY A 69 -1.38 4.02 -3.21
C GLY A 69 -1.71 2.66 -3.82
N ASN A 70 -1.19 1.58 -3.22
CA ASN A 70 -1.52 0.22 -3.64
C ASN A 70 -3.00 -0.09 -3.43
N ALA A 71 -3.54 0.19 -2.24
CA ALA A 71 -4.95 -0.07 -1.94
C ALA A 71 -5.91 0.71 -2.87
N TRP A 72 -5.53 1.93 -3.25
CA TRP A 72 -6.26 2.75 -4.21
C TRP A 72 -6.20 2.16 -5.63
N ARG A 73 -5.01 1.77 -6.09
CA ARG A 73 -4.80 1.19 -7.43
C ARG A 73 -5.56 -0.12 -7.62
N PHE A 74 -5.68 -0.94 -6.57
CA PHE A 74 -6.46 -2.18 -6.60
C PHE A 74 -7.95 -1.97 -6.34
N GLY A 75 -8.41 -0.73 -6.13
CA GLY A 75 -9.82 -0.40 -5.92
C GLY A 75 -10.41 -0.90 -4.61
N SER A 76 -9.56 -1.35 -3.68
CA SER A 76 -9.96 -1.74 -2.31
C SER A 76 -10.36 -0.53 -1.46
N ILE A 77 -9.78 0.65 -1.76
CA ILE A 77 -10.26 1.94 -1.27
C ILE A 77 -10.50 2.87 -2.45
N GLY A 78 -11.43 3.79 -2.28
CA GLY A 78 -11.77 4.80 -3.27
C GLY A 78 -12.60 5.91 -2.67
N TRP A 79 -12.96 6.89 -3.50
CA TRP A 79 -13.88 7.95 -3.14
C TRP A 79 -15.10 7.88 -4.04
N ASP A 80 -16.30 7.82 -3.46
CA ASP A 80 -17.52 7.87 -4.26
C ASP A 80 -17.83 9.32 -4.62
N LYS A 81 -17.85 9.62 -5.92
CA LYS A 81 -18.13 10.98 -6.41
C LYS A 81 -19.58 11.41 -6.16
N ARG A 82 -20.52 10.46 -6.02
CA ARG A 82 -21.95 10.76 -5.90
C ARG A 82 -22.34 11.06 -4.47
N THR A 83 -21.88 10.25 -3.51
CA THR A 83 -22.19 10.43 -2.09
C THR A 83 -21.18 11.32 -1.38
N ASN A 84 -20.04 11.61 -2.00
CA ASN A 84 -18.90 12.32 -1.40
C ASN A 84 -18.39 11.64 -0.13
N GLU A 85 -18.40 10.31 -0.11
CA GLU A 85 -17.99 9.51 1.04
C GLU A 85 -16.81 8.58 0.70
N PRO A 86 -15.98 8.25 1.69
CA PRO A 86 -14.92 7.26 1.54
C PRO A 86 -15.52 5.88 1.31
N ARG A 87 -15.12 5.23 0.22
CA ARG A 87 -15.56 3.88 -0.15
C ARG A 87 -14.46 2.87 0.18
N VAL A 88 -14.72 1.99 1.15
CA VAL A 88 -13.86 0.85 1.46
C VAL A 88 -14.54 -0.43 0.98
N LYS A 89 -14.07 -1.01 -0.12
CA LYS A 89 -14.63 -2.24 -0.68
C LYS A 89 -13.84 -3.44 -0.17
N ILE A 90 -14.47 -4.28 0.64
CA ILE A 90 -13.89 -5.55 1.10
C ILE A 90 -14.75 -6.66 0.51
N SER A 91 -14.36 -7.18 -0.65
CA SER A 91 -15.10 -8.31 -1.24
C SER A 91 -14.81 -9.58 -0.46
N ARG A 92 -15.84 -10.29 0.01
CA ARG A 92 -15.61 -11.60 0.65
C ARG A 92 -15.06 -12.66 -0.32
N ALA A 93 -15.27 -12.47 -1.63
CA ALA A 93 -14.84 -13.41 -2.66
C ALA A 93 -13.33 -13.34 -2.99
N GLU A 94 -12.70 -12.18 -2.81
CA GLU A 94 -11.27 -11.97 -3.10
C GLU A 94 -10.32 -13.00 -2.46
N PRO A 95 -10.41 -13.32 -1.15
CA PRO A 95 -9.51 -14.29 -0.53
C PRO A 95 -9.74 -15.70 -1.09
N TYR A 96 -10.99 -16.09 -1.32
CA TYR A 96 -11.30 -17.39 -1.92
C TYR A 96 -10.73 -17.49 -3.34
N PHE A 97 -10.86 -16.43 -4.13
CA PHE A 97 -10.27 -16.36 -5.46
C PHE A 97 -8.74 -16.43 -5.43
N ALA A 98 -8.09 -15.69 -4.52
CA ALA A 98 -6.65 -15.73 -4.36
C ALA A 98 -6.15 -17.13 -3.95
N TRP A 99 -6.82 -17.77 -2.99
CA TRP A 99 -6.53 -19.15 -2.59
C TRP A 99 -6.77 -20.15 -3.72
N PHE A 100 -7.83 -19.97 -4.49
CA PHE A 100 -8.11 -20.79 -5.67
C PHE A 100 -7.02 -20.67 -6.73
N CYS A 101 -6.56 -19.45 -7.05
CA CYS A 101 -5.43 -19.24 -7.96
C CYS A 101 -4.15 -19.90 -7.44
N ILE A 102 -3.85 -19.77 -6.15
CA ILE A 102 -2.70 -20.44 -5.52
C ILE A 102 -2.83 -21.96 -5.69
N ALA A 103 -4.01 -22.54 -5.39
CA ALA A 103 -4.24 -23.97 -5.50
C ALA A 103 -4.01 -24.49 -6.93
N ILE A 104 -4.53 -23.78 -7.94
CA ILE A 104 -4.30 -24.13 -9.36
C ILE A 104 -2.81 -24.12 -9.70
N VAL A 105 -2.10 -23.04 -9.31
CA VAL A 105 -0.68 -22.88 -9.61
C VAL A 105 0.16 -23.94 -8.89
N THR A 106 -0.19 -24.29 -7.65
CA THR A 106 0.45 -25.37 -6.90
C THR A 106 0.20 -26.74 -7.52
N LEU A 107 -1.05 -27.04 -7.93
CA LEU A 107 -1.37 -28.30 -8.61
C LEU A 107 -0.63 -28.43 -9.94
N TYR A 108 -0.55 -27.35 -10.72
CA TYR A 108 0.21 -27.32 -11.96
C TYR A 108 1.70 -27.58 -11.70
N PHE A 109 2.29 -26.90 -10.72
CA PHE A 109 3.69 -27.13 -10.34
C PHE A 109 3.93 -28.57 -9.87
N ALA A 110 3.05 -29.12 -9.05
CA ALA A 110 3.13 -30.50 -8.58
C ALA A 110 3.06 -31.51 -9.74
N ALA A 111 2.19 -31.27 -10.73
CA ALA A 111 2.10 -32.09 -11.92
C ALA A 111 3.41 -32.05 -12.73
N VAL A 112 3.95 -30.87 -13.00
CA VAL A 112 5.24 -30.71 -13.71
C VAL A 112 6.38 -31.37 -12.93
N ALA A 113 6.44 -31.15 -11.62
CA ALA A 113 7.45 -31.75 -10.77
C ALA A 113 7.36 -33.28 -10.77
N SER A 114 6.16 -33.86 -10.71
CA SER A 114 5.98 -35.31 -10.74
C SER A 114 6.52 -35.95 -12.02
N VAL A 115 6.32 -35.30 -13.16
CA VAL A 115 6.84 -35.77 -14.47
C VAL A 115 8.36 -35.69 -14.54
N LEU A 116 8.96 -34.62 -13.98
CA LEU A 116 10.40 -34.41 -14.00
C LEU A 116 11.17 -35.26 -12.98
N VAL A 117 10.54 -35.65 -11.87
CA VAL A 117 11.19 -36.44 -10.82
C VAL A 117 10.95 -37.94 -10.97
N ILE A 118 9.72 -38.35 -11.27
CA ILE A 118 9.30 -39.77 -11.28
C ILE A 118 9.08 -40.28 -12.70
N GLY A 119 8.80 -39.39 -13.64
CA GLY A 119 8.52 -39.76 -15.03
C GLY A 119 9.77 -40.10 -15.85
N PRO A 120 9.57 -40.55 -17.11
CA PRO A 120 10.67 -40.86 -18.03
C PRO A 120 11.55 -39.65 -18.36
N ALA A 121 11.06 -38.43 -18.11
CA ALA A 121 11.83 -37.21 -18.27
C ALA A 121 12.94 -37.04 -17.22
N SER A 122 12.93 -37.80 -16.12
CA SER A 122 13.95 -37.75 -15.06
C SER A 122 15.35 -38.15 -15.55
N GLU A 123 15.44 -38.97 -16.60
CA GLU A 123 16.71 -39.42 -17.18
C GLU A 123 17.38 -38.33 -18.04
N HIS A 124 16.68 -37.25 -18.36
CA HIS A 124 17.25 -36.15 -19.13
C HIS A 124 18.14 -35.25 -18.25
N LYS A 125 19.34 -34.96 -18.75
CA LYS A 125 20.33 -34.08 -18.10
C LYS A 125 19.79 -32.68 -17.73
N PHE A 126 18.72 -32.24 -18.39
CA PHE A 126 18.09 -30.94 -18.16
C PHE A 126 16.88 -30.97 -17.20
N ALA A 127 16.49 -32.12 -16.66
CA ALA A 127 15.33 -32.22 -15.77
C ALA A 127 15.47 -31.33 -14.51
N VAL A 128 16.64 -31.39 -13.86
CA VAL A 128 16.96 -30.60 -12.66
C VAL A 128 16.95 -29.08 -12.91
N PRO A 129 17.65 -28.53 -13.92
CA PRO A 129 17.60 -27.09 -14.17
C PRO A 129 16.19 -26.60 -14.57
N ILE A 130 15.42 -27.41 -15.31
CA ILE A 130 14.01 -27.08 -15.63
C ILE A 130 13.15 -27.05 -14.36
N LEU A 131 13.33 -28.02 -13.47
CA LEU A 131 12.63 -28.07 -12.18
C LEU A 131 12.97 -26.84 -11.32
N ASN A 132 14.24 -26.45 -11.26
CA ASN A 132 14.67 -25.26 -10.52
C ASN A 132 14.09 -23.97 -11.13
N ALA A 133 14.13 -23.83 -12.46
CA ALA A 133 13.58 -22.66 -13.14
C ALA A 133 12.06 -22.54 -12.92
N THR A 134 11.33 -23.65 -13.05
CA THR A 134 9.89 -23.70 -12.79
C THR A 134 9.56 -23.45 -11.31
N GLY A 135 10.38 -23.94 -10.38
CA GLY A 135 10.24 -23.65 -8.95
C GLY A 135 10.43 -22.17 -8.61
N LEU A 136 11.43 -21.51 -9.20
CA LEU A 136 11.63 -20.06 -9.05
C LEU A 136 10.46 -19.26 -9.63
N MET A 137 9.98 -19.66 -10.81
CA MET A 137 8.79 -19.04 -11.42
C MET A 137 7.55 -19.22 -10.53
N TYR A 138 7.34 -20.41 -9.98
CA TYR A 138 6.25 -20.69 -9.04
C TYR A 138 6.30 -19.76 -7.83
N LEU A 139 7.45 -19.66 -7.15
CA LEU A 139 7.62 -18.76 -6.01
C LEU A 139 7.35 -17.30 -6.40
N GLY A 140 7.84 -16.87 -7.57
CA GLY A 140 7.58 -15.54 -8.12
C GLY A 140 6.09 -15.26 -8.26
N VAL A 141 5.33 -16.20 -8.85
CA VAL A 141 3.88 -16.08 -9.02
C VAL A 141 3.16 -16.02 -7.67
N ILE A 142 3.53 -16.87 -6.70
CA ILE A 142 2.92 -16.85 -5.36
C ILE A 142 3.17 -15.52 -4.66
N VAL A 143 4.39 -14.99 -4.72
CA VAL A 143 4.72 -13.68 -4.16
C VAL A 143 3.90 -12.58 -4.83
N LEU A 144 3.75 -12.63 -6.16
CA LEU A 144 2.96 -11.66 -6.92
C LEU A 144 1.48 -11.73 -6.55
N LEU A 145 0.89 -12.92 -6.47
CA LEU A 145 -0.51 -13.12 -6.06
C LEU A 145 -0.74 -12.62 -4.64
N ARG A 146 0.17 -12.92 -3.70
CA ARG A 146 0.08 -12.40 -2.33
C ARG A 146 0.14 -10.88 -2.31
N LYS A 147 1.10 -10.28 -3.01
CA LYS A 147 1.29 -8.82 -3.10
C LYS A 147 0.09 -8.12 -3.76
N ALA A 148 -0.47 -8.70 -4.81
CA ALA A 148 -1.54 -8.08 -5.60
C ALA A 148 -2.94 -8.28 -4.98
N LEU A 149 -3.20 -9.42 -4.34
CA LEU A 149 -4.55 -9.76 -3.87
C LEU A 149 -4.70 -9.68 -2.36
N MET A 150 -3.69 -10.09 -1.59
CA MET A 150 -3.81 -10.19 -0.12
C MET A 150 -3.42 -8.89 0.58
N GLU A 151 -2.36 -8.20 0.13
CA GLU A 151 -1.92 -6.96 0.78
C GLU A 151 -2.93 -5.81 0.71
N PRO A 152 -3.54 -5.49 -0.46
CA PRO A 152 -4.53 -4.41 -0.54
C PRO A 152 -5.73 -4.66 0.38
N ARG A 153 -6.14 -5.93 0.50
CA ARG A 153 -7.19 -6.35 1.42
C ARG A 153 -6.80 -6.13 2.88
N ALA A 154 -5.58 -6.48 3.27
CA ALA A 154 -5.10 -6.27 4.64
C ALA A 154 -5.11 -4.77 5.00
N VAL A 155 -4.67 -3.92 4.07
CA VAL A 155 -4.75 -2.46 4.24
C VAL A 155 -6.20 -1.99 4.35
N ALA A 156 -7.10 -2.47 3.49
CA ALA A 156 -8.52 -2.11 3.57
C ALA A 156 -9.19 -2.54 4.88
N LEU A 157 -8.84 -3.71 5.42
CA LEU A 157 -9.31 -4.17 6.73
C LEU A 157 -8.79 -3.28 7.86
N ARG A 158 -7.51 -2.87 7.81
CA ARG A 158 -6.93 -1.93 8.78
C ARG A 158 -7.61 -0.56 8.71
N ILE A 159 -7.88 -0.04 7.51
CA ILE A 159 -8.60 1.23 7.32
C ILE A 159 -10.02 1.12 7.86
N LYS A 160 -10.73 0.02 7.60
CA LYS A 160 -12.06 -0.20 8.17
C LYS A 160 -12.04 -0.23 9.69
N GLY A 161 -11.02 -0.85 10.29
CA GLY A 161 -10.83 -0.83 11.74
C GLY A 161 -10.57 0.58 12.27
N ALA A 162 -9.68 1.32 11.63
CA ALA A 162 -9.36 2.71 11.96
C ALA A 162 -10.60 3.62 11.95
N VAL A 163 -11.38 3.58 10.86
CA VAL A 163 -12.61 4.38 10.71
C VAL A 163 -13.65 4.02 11.78
N ALA A 164 -13.75 2.73 12.15
CA ALA A 164 -14.68 2.31 13.21
C ALA A 164 -14.27 2.83 14.60
N VAL A 165 -12.97 2.97 14.87
CA VAL A 165 -12.47 3.55 16.13
C VAL A 165 -12.82 5.04 16.21
N THR A 166 -12.51 5.81 15.16
CA THR A 166 -12.83 7.25 15.11
C THR A 166 -14.34 7.51 15.23
N ALA A 167 -15.17 6.63 14.67
CA ALA A 167 -16.62 6.72 14.81
C ALA A 167 -17.10 6.48 16.25
N ASN A 168 -16.44 5.60 17.01
CA ASN A 168 -16.78 5.35 18.41
C ASN A 168 -16.32 6.49 19.33
N ASP A 169 -15.13 7.05 19.07
CA ASP A 169 -14.60 8.17 19.87
C ASP A 169 -15.51 9.41 19.75
N SER A 170 -15.97 9.71 18.53
CA SER A 170 -16.91 10.82 18.32
C SER A 170 -18.27 10.62 19.02
N LEU A 171 -18.73 9.38 19.20
CA LEU A 171 -19.92 9.09 20.00
C LEU A 171 -19.68 9.28 21.50
N GLN A 172 -18.52 8.88 22.01
CA GLN A 172 -18.18 9.07 23.43
C GLN A 172 -17.99 10.55 23.80
N ASP A 173 -17.44 11.36 22.89
CA ASP A 173 -17.29 12.80 23.13
C ASP A 173 -18.64 13.52 23.18
N VAL A 174 -19.61 13.07 22.37
CA VAL A 174 -21.00 13.56 22.45
C VAL A 174 -21.66 13.13 23.76
N GLU A 175 -21.40 11.92 24.25
CA GLU A 175 -21.94 11.43 25.53
C GLU A 175 -21.33 12.17 26.73
N LYS A 176 -20.04 12.51 26.69
CA LYS A 176 -19.35 13.26 27.76
C LYS A 176 -19.62 14.77 27.74
N GLY A 177 -20.01 15.31 26.58
CA GLY A 177 -20.38 16.72 26.40
C GLY A 177 -21.81 17.06 26.80
N ASN A 178 -22.59 16.09 27.29
CA ASN A 178 -23.95 16.27 27.77
C ASN A 178 -24.09 15.73 29.20
N LEU A 179 -23.67 16.54 30.17
CA LEU A 179 -24.34 16.79 31.46
C LEU A 179 -23.74 18.05 32.10
#